data_AF-A0A658KPD7-F1
#
_entry.id   AF-A0A658KPD7-F1
#
_cell.length_a   1.000
_cell.length_b   1.000
_cell.length_c   1.000
_cell.angle_alpha   90.00
_cell.angle_beta   90.00
_cell.angle_gamma   90.00
#
_symmetry.space_group_name_H-M   'P 1'
#
loop_
_entity.id
_entity.type
_entity.pdbx_description
1 polymer ?
#
loop_
_entity_poly.entity_id
_entity_poly.type
_entity_poly.pdbx_seq_one_letter_code
_entity_poly.pdbx_strand_id
1 'polypeptide(L)'
;FTSLATGQRSEDVLFSSQRTSLGGSSSVRGYKDEFLSGDSGGYWRNEVRLTRPVTLDWLRPVFAEYGAAAGYDQGVIRNDRYNGDQHGRLSSNSFELFTRGQHVAASVTFAHSLERPDVIEREAPIYFRMDFFL
;
A
#
# COMPACT_ATOMS: atom_id res chain seq x y z
N PHE A 1 15.34 5.04 -1.39
CA PHE A 1 14.05 5.61 -1.83
C PHE A 1 13.55 4.76 -2.97
N THR A 2 12.26 4.43 -2.96
CA THR A 2 11.59 3.61 -3.97
C THR A 2 10.34 4.35 -4.42
N SER A 3 10.06 4.31 -5.72
CA SER A 3 8.89 4.90 -6.33
C SER A 3 8.30 3.90 -7.33
N LEU A 4 7.00 3.68 -7.28
CA LEU A 4 6.29 2.71 -8.12
C LEU A 4 4.99 3.33 -8.61
N ALA A 5 4.82 3.43 -9.93
CA ALA A 5 3.57 3.86 -10.55
C ALA A 5 2.97 2.72 -11.37
N THR A 6 1.64 2.58 -11.33
CA THR A 6 0.88 1.60 -12.10
C THR A 6 -0.38 2.26 -12.62
N GLY A 7 -0.73 1.99 -13.87
CA GLY A 7 -1.89 2.59 -14.51
C GLY A 7 -2.50 1.69 -15.55
N GLN A 8 -3.80 1.86 -15.75
CA GLN A 8 -4.62 1.16 -16.73
C GLN A 8 -5.56 2.16 -17.40
N ARG A 9 -5.79 1.96 -18.69
CA ARG A 9 -6.77 2.71 -19.48
C ARG A 9 -7.54 1.72 -20.35
N SER A 10 -8.86 1.79 -20.29
CA SER A 10 -9.77 1.04 -21.16
C SER A 10 -10.86 1.95 -21.69
N GLU A 11 -11.19 1.82 -22.97
CA GLU A 11 -12.33 2.51 -23.59
C GLU A 11 -13.63 1.70 -23.45
N ASP A 12 -13.50 0.39 -23.22
CA ASP A 12 -14.59 -0.55 -23.02
C ASP A 12 -14.80 -0.86 -21.54
N VAL A 13 -16.01 -1.34 -21.23
CA VAL A 13 -16.36 -1.87 -19.90
C VAL A 13 -15.62 -3.16 -19.68
N LEU A 14 -14.91 -3.26 -18.55
CA LEU A 14 -14.15 -4.44 -18.19
C LEU A 14 -14.93 -5.33 -17.23
N PHE A 15 -14.66 -6.64 -17.29
CA PHE A 15 -15.11 -7.56 -16.25
C PHE A 15 -14.45 -7.18 -14.92
N SER A 16 -15.14 -7.43 -13.80
CA SER A 16 -14.66 -7.04 -12.46
C SER A 16 -13.24 -7.52 -12.13
N SER A 17 -12.83 -8.68 -12.64
CA SER A 17 -11.48 -9.23 -12.47
C SER A 17 -10.38 -8.48 -13.23
N GLN A 18 -10.75 -7.68 -14.24
CA GLN A 18 -9.85 -6.89 -15.08
C GLN A 18 -9.85 -5.40 -14.73
N ARG A 19 -10.75 -4.98 -13.84
CA ARG A 19 -10.82 -3.59 -13.36
C ARG A 19 -9.67 -3.31 -12.42
N THR A 20 -9.12 -2.10 -12.51
CA THR A 20 -8.11 -1.68 -11.53
C THR A 20 -8.81 -1.36 -10.21
N SER A 21 -8.15 -1.69 -9.09
CA SER A 21 -8.67 -1.43 -7.75
C SER A 21 -7.64 -0.66 -6.94
N LEU A 22 -8.10 0.38 -6.23
CA LEU A 22 -7.32 1.26 -5.39
C LEU A 22 -7.76 1.09 -3.94
N GLY A 23 -6.87 0.52 -3.13
CA GLY A 23 -7.10 0.12 -1.75
C GLY A 23 -6.30 -1.14 -1.43
N GLY A 24 -5.93 -1.28 -0.16
CA GLY A 24 -5.17 -2.39 0.38
C GLY A 24 -3.66 -2.23 0.33
N SER A 25 -2.96 -3.22 0.90
CA SER A 25 -1.50 -3.20 1.07
C SER A 25 -0.70 -3.20 -0.25
N SER A 26 -1.31 -3.67 -1.35
CA SER A 26 -0.70 -3.76 -2.68
C SER A 26 -0.79 -2.45 -3.48
N SER A 27 -1.72 -1.55 -3.17
CA SER A 27 -1.92 -0.28 -3.89
C SER A 27 -1.84 0.93 -2.95
N VAL A 28 -2.96 1.53 -2.55
CA VAL A 28 -3.03 2.68 -1.62
C VAL A 28 -3.25 2.16 -0.21
N ARG A 29 -2.19 2.12 0.60
CA ARG A 29 -2.16 1.38 1.88
C ARG A 29 -3.15 1.86 2.94
N GLY A 30 -3.52 3.14 2.92
CA GLY A 30 -4.38 3.75 3.95
C GLY A 30 -5.86 3.37 3.90
N TYR A 31 -6.25 2.52 2.95
CA TYR A 31 -7.61 2.00 2.80
C TYR A 31 -7.54 0.48 2.83
N LYS A 32 -8.36 -0.19 3.62
CA LYS A 32 -8.38 -1.64 3.79
C LYS A 32 -9.77 -2.21 3.54
N ASP A 33 -10.78 -1.62 4.14
CA ASP A 33 -12.16 -2.10 4.03
C ASP A 33 -12.87 -1.37 2.88
N GLU A 34 -12.55 -0.09 2.65
CA GLU A 34 -12.99 0.69 1.51
C GLU A 34 -11.99 0.65 0.33
N PHE A 35 -12.50 0.64 -0.91
CA PHE A 35 -11.68 0.70 -2.11
C PHE A 35 -12.42 1.35 -3.29
N LEU A 36 -11.68 1.90 -4.25
CA LEU A 36 -12.23 2.35 -5.53
C LEU A 36 -11.87 1.39 -6.65
N SER A 37 -12.84 1.01 -7.48
CA SER A 37 -12.59 0.18 -8.66
C SER A 37 -13.14 0.81 -9.93
N GLY A 38 -12.34 0.78 -11.00
CA GLY A 38 -12.68 1.37 -12.28
C GLY A 38 -11.98 0.72 -13.48
N ASP A 39 -12.49 1.00 -14.67
CA ASP A 39 -11.94 0.48 -15.93
C ASP A 39 -10.65 1.22 -16.32
N SER A 40 -10.55 2.48 -15.91
CA SER A 40 -9.39 3.35 -16.14
C SER A 40 -8.96 4.05 -14.85
N GLY A 41 -7.69 3.93 -14.51
CA GLY A 41 -7.14 4.53 -13.30
C GLY A 41 -5.71 4.08 -13.03
N GLY A 42 -5.18 4.49 -11.89
CA GLY A 42 -3.84 4.11 -11.49
C GLY A 42 -3.47 4.61 -10.12
N TYR A 43 -2.31 4.18 -9.64
CA TYR A 43 -1.74 4.61 -8.38
C TYR A 43 -0.24 4.84 -8.49
N TRP A 44 0.26 5.64 -7.57
CA TRP A 44 1.65 5.98 -7.42
C TRP A 44 2.03 5.91 -5.94
N ARG A 45 3.02 5.06 -5.65
CA ARG A 45 3.55 4.82 -4.30
C ARG A 45 4.97 5.35 -4.22
N ASN A 46 5.25 6.08 -3.16
CA ASN A 46 6.59 6.54 -2.82
C ASN A 46 6.95 6.02 -1.44
N GLU A 47 8.19 5.57 -1.26
CA GLU A 47 8.67 5.03 -0.01
C GLU A 47 10.13 5.42 0.25
N VAL A 48 10.40 5.87 1.47
CA VAL A 48 11.74 6.04 2.00
C VAL A 48 11.95 4.97 3.06
N ARG A 49 13.01 4.17 2.90
CA ARG A 49 13.36 3.07 3.80
C ARG A 49 14.74 3.32 4.40
N LEU A 50 14.84 3.18 5.72
CA LEU A 50 16.08 3.21 6.47
C LEU A 50 16.30 1.86 7.14
N THR A 51 17.44 1.24 6.87
CA THR A 51 17.82 -0.05 7.42
C THR A 51 19.09 0.08 8.24
N ARG A 52 19.13 -0.63 9.37
CA ARG A 52 20.27 -0.71 10.29
C ARG A 52 20.60 -2.17 10.61
N PRO A 53 21.88 -2.54 10.68
CA PRO A 53 22.26 -3.86 11.16
C PRO A 53 21.94 -4.00 12.64
N VAL A 54 21.56 -5.20 13.06
CA VAL A 54 21.40 -5.56 14.47
C VAL A 54 22.79 -5.70 15.09
N THR A 55 23.09 -4.87 16.08
CA THR A 55 24.36 -4.91 16.82
C THR A 55 24.26 -5.65 18.15
N LEU A 56 23.05 -5.87 18.65
CA LEU A 56 22.76 -6.56 19.92
C LEU A 56 22.94 -8.07 19.78
N ASP A 57 23.92 -8.63 20.48
CA ASP A 57 24.36 -10.03 20.30
C ASP A 57 23.28 -11.07 20.56
N TRP A 58 22.32 -10.79 21.43
CA TRP A 58 21.20 -11.70 21.72
C TRP A 58 20.13 -11.74 20.62
N LEU A 59 20.05 -10.71 19.76
CA LEU A 59 19.11 -10.65 18.62
C LEU A 59 19.73 -11.17 17.31
N ARG A 60 21.06 -11.10 17.18
CA ARG A 60 21.81 -11.55 15.98
C ARG A 60 21.51 -12.98 15.52
N PRO A 61 21.25 -13.98 16.40
CA PRO A 61 20.95 -15.34 15.94
C PRO A 61 19.68 -15.44 15.11
N VAL A 62 18.74 -14.49 15.29
CA VAL A 62 17.43 -14.50 14.63
C VAL A 62 17.32 -13.39 13.59
N PHE A 63 17.81 -12.20 13.89
CA PHE A 63 17.69 -11.02 13.05
C PHE A 63 19.05 -10.43 12.69
N ALA A 64 19.23 -10.13 11.41
CA ALA A 64 20.41 -9.44 10.88
C ALA A 64 20.19 -7.94 10.81
N GLU A 65 18.96 -7.50 10.54
CA GLU A 65 18.61 -6.12 10.24
C GLU A 65 17.30 -5.70 10.90
N TYR A 66 17.18 -4.42 11.21
CA TYR A 66 15.93 -3.76 11.53
C TYR A 66 15.85 -2.41 10.85
N GLY A 67 14.66 -1.85 10.74
CA GLY A 67 14.50 -0.57 10.08
C GLY A 67 13.10 0.00 10.18
N ALA A 68 12.97 1.16 9.57
CA ALA A 68 11.70 1.84 9.40
C ALA A 68 11.54 2.30 7.95
N ALA A 69 10.30 2.35 7.49
CA ALA A 69 9.96 2.96 6.21
C ALA A 69 8.80 3.94 6.38
N ALA A 70 8.83 5.04 5.63
CA ALA A 70 7.73 5.98 5.52
C ALA A 70 7.28 6.02 4.06
N GLY A 71 5.97 5.96 3.85
CA GLY A 71 5.38 5.90 2.52
C GLY A 71 4.29 6.95 2.32
N TYR A 72 4.15 7.38 1.07
CA TYR A 72 3.03 8.20 0.61
C TYR A 72 2.49 7.62 -0.69
N ASP A 73 1.22 7.28 -0.68
CA ASP A 73 0.53 6.63 -1.79
C ASP A 73 -0.59 7.53 -2.29
N GLN A 74 -0.75 7.62 -3.60
CA GLN A 74 -1.82 8.34 -4.27
C GLN A 74 -2.44 7.45 -5.34
N GLY A 75 -3.74 7.60 -5.57
CA GLY A 75 -4.46 6.86 -6.59
C GLY A 75 -5.59 7.69 -7.17
N VAL A 76 -5.95 7.38 -8.41
CA VAL A 76 -7.09 8.00 -9.09
C VAL A 76 -7.82 6.98 -9.94
N ILE A 77 -9.14 6.91 -9.79
CA ILE A 77 -10.03 6.28 -10.76
C ILE A 77 -10.67 7.38 -11.59
N ARG A 78 -10.59 7.25 -12.91
CA ARG A 78 -11.20 8.20 -13.83
C ARG A 78 -12.72 8.07 -13.77
N ASN A 79 -13.40 9.22 -13.78
CA ASN A 79 -14.84 9.26 -14.02
C ASN A 79 -15.13 8.93 -15.49
N ASP A 80 -15.70 7.76 -15.73
CA ASP A 80 -16.24 7.35 -17.03
C ASP A 80 -17.75 7.06 -16.89
N ARG A 81 -18.44 6.85 -18.01
CA ARG A 81 -19.90 6.66 -18.04
C ARG A 81 -20.40 5.48 -17.19
N TYR A 82 -19.51 4.58 -16.76
CA TYR A 82 -19.84 3.34 -16.07
C TYR A 82 -19.34 3.30 -14.61
N ASN A 83 -18.46 4.22 -14.21
CA ASN A 83 -17.90 4.32 -12.85
C ASN A 83 -18.66 5.27 -11.91
N GLY A 84 -19.92 5.62 -12.22
CA GLY A 84 -20.90 6.27 -11.31
C GLY A 84 -20.28 7.19 -10.25
N ASP A 85 -20.53 6.91 -8.96
CA ASP A 85 -19.90 7.58 -7.81
C ASP A 85 -18.59 6.92 -7.36
N GLN A 86 -18.18 5.81 -7.99
CA GLN A 86 -16.96 5.06 -7.66
C GLN A 86 -15.73 5.58 -8.43
N HIS A 87 -15.55 6.89 -8.41
CA HIS A 87 -14.42 7.57 -9.02
C HIS A 87 -13.82 8.58 -8.05
N GLY A 88 -12.65 9.12 -8.39
CA GLY A 88 -12.00 10.15 -7.58
C GLY A 88 -10.61 9.76 -7.15
N ARG A 89 -10.09 10.54 -6.19
CA ARG A 89 -8.69 10.47 -5.75
C ARG A 89 -8.62 9.88 -4.35
N LEU A 90 -7.65 9.00 -4.15
CA LEU A 90 -7.27 8.49 -2.85
C LEU A 90 -5.84 8.91 -2.57
N SER A 91 -5.55 9.34 -1.35
CA SER A 91 -4.19 9.43 -0.86
C SER A 91 -4.06 8.87 0.55
N SER A 92 -2.86 8.41 0.87
CA SER A 92 -2.55 7.88 2.20
C SER A 92 -1.09 8.05 2.55
N ASN A 93 -0.79 8.14 3.84
CA ASN A 93 0.55 7.96 4.36
C ASN A 93 0.67 6.61 5.07
N SER A 94 1.89 6.09 5.13
CA SER A 94 2.19 4.87 5.86
C SER A 94 3.52 4.96 6.58
N PHE A 95 3.62 4.22 7.68
CA PHE A 95 4.83 4.03 8.45
C PHE A 95 4.98 2.55 8.78
N GLU A 96 6.11 1.97 8.40
CA GLU A 96 6.42 0.56 8.61
C GLU A 96 7.62 0.43 9.55
N LEU A 97 7.53 -0.48 10.52
CA LEU A 97 8.67 -1.02 11.26
C LEU A 97 8.90 -2.45 10.80
N PHE A 98 10.15 -2.80 10.50
CA PHE A 98 10.47 -4.13 9.99
C PHE A 98 11.77 -4.66 10.58
N THR A 99 11.88 -5.98 10.59
CA THR A 99 13.10 -6.71 10.90
C THR A 99 13.25 -7.91 9.97
N ARG A 100 14.50 -8.26 9.65
CA ARG A 100 14.84 -9.34 8.73
C ARG A 100 16.04 -10.12 9.25
N GLY A 101 15.95 -11.43 9.19
CA GLY A 101 17.03 -12.37 9.40
C GLY A 101 17.14 -13.36 8.25
N GLN A 102 17.94 -14.41 8.46
CA GLN A 102 18.17 -15.44 7.45
C GLN A 102 16.92 -16.27 7.15
N HIS A 103 16.16 -16.64 8.18
CA HIS A 103 15.02 -17.57 8.06
C HIS A 103 13.67 -16.89 8.28
N VAL A 104 13.65 -15.67 8.80
CA VAL A 104 12.40 -14.97 9.14
C VAL A 104 12.51 -13.47 8.88
N ALA A 105 11.42 -12.88 8.39
CA ALA A 105 11.20 -11.44 8.39
C ALA A 105 9.85 -11.12 9.02
N ALA A 106 9.76 -9.98 9.69
CA ALA A 106 8.51 -9.49 10.24
C ALA A 106 8.39 -7.99 9.98
N SER A 107 7.17 -7.53 9.69
CA SER A 107 6.87 -6.11 9.60
C SER A 107 5.49 -5.74 10.10
N VAL A 108 5.38 -4.51 10.60
CA VAL A 108 4.14 -3.88 11.03
C VAL A 108 4.02 -2.56 10.28
N THR A 109 2.97 -2.39 9.50
CA THR A 109 2.68 -1.16 8.76
C THR A 109 1.44 -0.49 9.32
N PHE A 110 1.59 0.75 9.76
CA PHE A 110 0.50 1.65 10.11
C PHE A 110 0.23 2.53 8.90
N ALA A 111 -0.98 2.51 8.36
CA ALA A 111 -1.36 3.39 7.26
C ALA A 111 -2.56 4.25 7.65
N HIS A 112 -2.69 5.42 7.04
CA HIS A 112 -3.77 6.34 7.30
C HIS A 112 -4.26 6.99 6.01
N SER A 113 -5.59 7.00 5.82
CA SER A 113 -6.25 7.69 4.72
C SER A 113 -6.13 9.22 4.88
N LEU A 114 -5.83 9.95 3.80
CA LEU A 114 -5.69 11.41 3.81
C LEU A 114 -6.78 12.08 2.95
N GLU A 115 -6.62 12.06 1.63
CA GLU A 115 -7.60 12.59 0.66
C GLU A 115 -8.50 11.45 0.17
N ARG A 116 -9.81 11.65 0.20
CA ARG A 116 -10.84 10.70 -0.22
C ARG A 116 -12.03 11.40 -0.84
N PRO A 117 -12.78 10.75 -1.75
CA PRO A 117 -14.12 11.21 -2.12
C PRO A 117 -15.08 11.04 -0.92
N ASP A 118 -16.14 11.84 -0.87
CA ASP A 118 -17.08 11.88 0.27
C ASP A 118 -17.74 10.53 0.59
N VAL A 119 -17.78 9.63 -0.40
CA VAL A 119 -18.36 8.27 -0.30
C VAL A 119 -17.51 7.26 0.47
N ILE A 120 -16.21 7.48 0.67
CA ILE A 120 -15.31 6.53 1.34
C ILE A 120 -14.99 7.05 2.74
N GLU A 121 -15.04 6.25 3.81
CA GLU A 121 -14.70 6.71 5.17
C GLU A 121 -13.18 6.86 5.43
N ARG A 122 -12.80 7.53 6.53
CA ARG A 122 -11.37 7.59 6.92
C ARG A 122 -11.01 6.30 7.64
N GLU A 123 -9.86 5.73 7.28
CA GLU A 123 -9.33 4.54 7.90
C GLU A 123 -7.90 4.73 8.42
N ALA A 124 -7.54 3.89 9.38
CA ALA A 124 -6.19 3.80 9.93
C ALA A 124 -5.75 2.32 10.05
N PRO A 125 -5.65 1.58 8.94
CA PRO A 125 -5.40 0.15 9.00
C PRO A 125 -3.98 -0.16 9.48
N ILE A 126 -3.87 -1.28 10.20
CA ILE A 126 -2.60 -1.85 10.63
C ILE A 126 -2.42 -3.19 9.91
N TYR A 127 -1.31 -3.34 9.20
CA TYR A 127 -0.93 -4.57 8.53
C TYR A 127 0.20 -5.24 9.29
N PHE A 128 0.05 -6.53 9.55
CA PHE A 128 1.10 -7.38 10.10
C PHE A 128 1.52 -8.38 9.02
N ARG A 129 2.82 -8.52 8.80
CA ARG A 129 3.39 -9.49 7.88
C ARG A 129 4.50 -10.27 8.54
N MET A 130 4.53 -11.57 8.31
CA MET A 130 5.62 -12.44 8.69
C MET A 130 5.95 -13.36 7.52
N ASP A 131 7.21 -13.41 7.12
CA ASP A 131 7.71 -14.25 6.04
C ASP A 131 8.74 -15.24 6.61
N PHE A 132 8.70 -16.48 6.13
CA PHE A 132 9.67 -17.54 6.48
C PHE A 132 10.44 -17.95 5.23
N PHE A 133 11.76 -18.05 5.35
CA PHE A 133 12.67 -18.41 4.26
C PHE A 133 13.27 -19.79 4.51
N LEU A 134 13.42 -20.58 3.44
CA LEU A 134 14.02 -21.91 3.42
C LEU A 134 15.52 -21.85 3.14
#